data_AF-A0A5B9D833-F1
#
_entry.id   AF-A0A5B9D833-F1
#
_cell.length_a   1.000
_cell.length_b   1.000
_cell.length_c   1.000
_cell.angle_alpha   90.00
_cell.angle_beta   90.00
_cell.angle_gamma   90.00
#
_symmetry.space_group_name_H-M   'P 1'
#
loop_
_entity.id
_entity.type
_entity.pdbx_description
1 polymer ?
#
loop_
_entity_poly.entity_id
_entity_poly.type
_entity_poly.pdbx_seq_one_letter_code
_entity_poly.pdbx_strand_id
1 'polypeptide(L)'
;MVNSDLISLEKLYDKLYSNYGSQGWWPLLELKPNINPTNRGSYTGYHPGDYKYPKSEEQIFEIIIGTILAQSTSWVNAERALWNLAQNNLISEKKLNNIGLEALSQLIRSSGYFNQKAKKIQNMLQFLLENPISHLKNSKIGILRKKLINIKGIGPETADSIALYAFNKPIFVVDTYTKRLLSRIGIIPQKSNYEDIQNLFHTQLNSDSVVYNEFHALIVQHCVYICSSKPKCSICFLNRYCLKKILIKSKKKSEKKKK
;
A
#
# COMPACT_ATOMS: atom_id res chain seq x y z
N MET A 1 7.08 31.01 -10.60
CA MET A 1 7.91 31.13 -9.38
C MET A 1 7.78 29.83 -8.60
N VAL A 2 8.83 29.01 -8.58
CA VAL A 2 8.86 27.76 -7.80
C VAL A 2 8.88 28.15 -6.33
N ASN A 3 7.88 27.71 -5.55
CA ASN A 3 7.83 27.96 -4.12
C ASN A 3 9.02 27.24 -3.46
N SER A 4 10.01 27.98 -2.96
CA SER A 4 11.15 27.46 -2.19
C SER A 4 10.77 26.77 -0.88
N ASP A 5 9.47 26.69 -0.56
CA ASP A 5 8.90 26.12 0.66
C ASP A 5 8.34 24.68 0.48
N LEU A 6 8.40 24.11 -0.73
CA LEU A 6 7.92 22.74 -0.97
C LEU A 6 8.94 21.71 -0.47
N ILE A 7 8.44 20.68 0.21
CA ILE A 7 9.25 19.56 0.72
C ILE A 7 9.59 18.59 -0.41
N SER A 8 10.85 18.16 -0.52
CA SER A 8 11.27 17.09 -1.45
C SER A 8 10.78 15.72 -0.99
N LEU A 9 10.78 14.71 -1.88
CA LEU A 9 10.42 13.34 -1.53
C LEU A 9 11.36 12.74 -0.48
N GLU A 10 12.67 12.94 -0.60
CA GLU A 10 13.66 12.49 0.40
C GLU A 10 13.37 13.09 1.78
N LYS A 11 13.15 14.41 1.85
CA LYS A 11 12.85 15.08 3.12
C LYS A 11 11.49 14.67 3.70
N LEU A 12 10.53 14.30 2.84
CA LEU A 12 9.26 13.73 3.27
C LEU A 12 9.47 12.35 3.87
N TYR A 13 10.24 11.48 3.21
CA TYR A 13 10.65 10.18 3.71
C TYR A 13 11.29 10.30 5.09
N ASP A 14 12.34 11.11 5.23
CA ASP A 14 13.07 11.29 6.49
C ASP A 14 12.15 11.74 7.63
N LYS A 15 11.22 12.66 7.33
CA LYS A 15 10.26 13.15 8.32
C LYS A 15 9.28 12.09 8.76
N LEU A 16 8.76 11.30 7.81
CA LEU A 16 7.86 10.20 8.15
C LEU A 16 8.60 9.14 8.95
N TYR A 17 9.76 8.70 8.49
CA TYR A 17 10.58 7.68 9.14
C TYR A 17 10.99 8.11 10.55
N SER A 18 11.45 9.35 10.74
CA SER A 18 11.83 9.87 12.06
C SER A 18 10.66 9.96 13.05
N ASN A 19 9.40 10.02 12.58
CA ASN A 19 8.22 10.12 13.44
C ASN A 19 7.52 8.77 13.68
N TYR A 20 7.65 7.82 12.76
CA TYR A 20 6.94 6.53 12.84
C TYR A 20 7.87 5.32 13.03
N GLY A 21 9.17 5.48 12.81
CA GLY A 21 10.12 4.37 12.75
C GLY A 21 9.91 3.50 11.52
N SER A 22 10.63 2.38 11.46
CA SER A 22 10.45 1.37 10.41
C SER A 22 9.08 0.70 10.50
N GLN A 23 8.51 0.34 9.35
CA GLN A 23 7.15 -0.22 9.27
C GLN A 23 7.15 -1.75 9.06
N GLY A 24 7.69 -2.24 7.93
CA GLY A 24 7.80 -3.69 7.64
C GLY A 24 6.47 -4.47 7.59
N TRP A 25 5.47 -4.00 6.85
CA TRP A 25 4.06 -4.41 6.98
C TRP A 25 3.63 -5.81 6.54
N TRP A 26 4.44 -6.56 5.81
CA TRP A 26 3.98 -7.85 5.27
C TRP A 26 5.14 -8.83 5.14
N PRO A 27 4.91 -10.14 5.27
CA PRO A 27 3.65 -10.88 5.54
C PRO A 27 3.20 -10.82 7.03
N LEU A 28 2.05 -11.41 7.38
CA LEU A 28 1.44 -11.39 8.73
C LEU A 28 1.32 -12.77 9.39
N LEU A 29 1.05 -13.84 8.64
CA LEU A 29 0.50 -15.07 9.23
C LEU A 29 1.52 -15.90 10.01
N GLU A 30 2.82 -15.70 9.78
CA GLU A 30 3.88 -16.30 10.61
C GLU A 30 4.00 -15.66 12.00
N LEU A 31 3.33 -14.53 12.23
CA LEU A 31 3.33 -13.86 13.52
C LEU A 31 2.26 -14.45 14.42
N LYS A 32 2.66 -14.81 15.65
CA LYS A 32 1.77 -15.46 16.62
C LYS A 32 0.52 -14.58 16.82
N PRO A 33 -0.70 -15.16 16.77
CA PRO A 33 -1.91 -14.41 17.03
C PRO A 33 -1.94 -14.08 18.52
N ASN A 34 -1.52 -12.87 18.90
CA ASN A 34 -1.99 -12.26 20.13
C ASN A 34 -1.81 -10.74 20.15
N ILE A 35 -2.96 -10.10 20.35
CA ILE A 35 -3.20 -8.69 20.65
C ILE A 35 -2.84 -7.75 19.48
N ASN A 36 -3.80 -7.55 18.59
CA ASN A 36 -3.90 -6.32 17.81
C ASN A 36 -4.44 -5.24 18.77
N PRO A 37 -3.60 -4.34 19.35
CA PRO A 37 -4.03 -3.47 20.43
C PRO A 37 -4.85 -2.28 19.92
N THR A 38 -5.10 -2.17 18.60
CA THR A 38 -5.76 -1.01 18.04
C THR A 38 -6.83 -1.37 17.02
N ASN A 39 -7.91 -0.60 16.99
CA ASN A 39 -8.98 -0.67 15.99
C ASN A 39 -8.53 -0.32 14.55
N ARG A 40 -7.22 -0.40 14.23
CA ARG A 40 -6.61 0.14 13.00
C ARG A 40 -5.55 -0.75 12.35
N GLY A 41 -5.26 -1.93 12.91
CA GLY A 41 -4.26 -2.87 12.40
C GLY A 41 -3.20 -3.20 13.45
N SER A 42 -2.57 -4.36 13.32
CA SER A 42 -1.68 -4.89 14.34
C SER A 42 -0.45 -4.01 14.57
N TYR A 43 -0.16 -3.69 15.83
CA TYR A 43 1.12 -3.05 16.23
C TYR A 43 2.23 -4.10 16.42
N THR A 44 1.86 -5.37 16.58
CA THR A 44 2.75 -6.52 16.88
C THR A 44 2.81 -7.54 15.75
N GLY A 45 2.12 -7.28 14.63
CA GLY A 45 1.90 -8.18 13.50
C GLY A 45 2.65 -7.78 12.23
N TYR A 46 3.71 -6.99 12.37
CA TYR A 46 4.59 -6.60 11.27
C TYR A 46 6.04 -6.96 11.62
N HIS A 47 6.94 -6.77 10.66
CA HIS A 47 8.36 -6.99 10.79
C HIS A 47 9.16 -5.67 10.69
N PRO A 48 8.99 -4.69 11.62
CA PRO A 48 9.71 -3.42 11.55
C PRO A 48 11.22 -3.59 11.35
N GLY A 49 11.73 -3.09 10.23
CA GLY A 49 13.15 -3.13 9.89
C GLY A 49 13.67 -4.45 9.32
N ASP A 50 12.87 -5.51 9.20
CA ASP A 50 13.25 -6.75 8.51
C ASP A 50 12.63 -6.81 7.11
N TYR A 51 13.36 -6.32 6.11
CA TYR A 51 12.96 -6.35 4.70
C TYR A 51 13.46 -7.61 3.96
N LYS A 52 13.87 -8.66 4.69
CA LYS A 52 14.20 -9.97 4.08
C LYS A 52 12.95 -10.75 3.69
N TYR A 53 11.78 -10.34 4.16
CA TYR A 53 10.50 -10.92 3.79
C TYR A 53 10.07 -10.51 2.37
N PRO A 54 9.22 -11.32 1.71
CA PRO A 54 8.82 -12.68 2.09
C PRO A 54 9.96 -13.71 1.94
N LYS A 55 9.98 -14.71 2.83
CA LYS A 55 11.01 -15.76 2.93
C LYS A 55 10.57 -17.09 2.30
N SER A 56 9.28 -17.30 2.06
CA SER A 56 8.71 -18.53 1.45
C SER A 56 7.68 -18.21 0.35
N GLU A 57 7.36 -19.19 -0.49
CA GLU A 57 6.29 -19.04 -1.49
C GLU A 57 4.91 -18.88 -0.85
N GLU A 58 4.67 -19.50 0.30
CA GLU A 58 3.43 -19.36 1.07
C GLU A 58 3.22 -17.90 1.52
N GLN A 59 4.28 -17.22 1.93
CA GLN A 59 4.24 -15.79 2.27
C GLN A 59 4.05 -14.89 1.04
N ILE A 60 4.67 -15.24 -0.10
CA ILE A 60 4.42 -14.52 -1.36
C ILE A 60 2.94 -14.67 -1.73
N PHE A 61 2.39 -15.88 -1.62
CA PHE A 61 0.99 -16.16 -1.87
C PHE A 61 0.07 -15.41 -0.91
N GLU A 62 0.40 -15.37 0.38
CA GLU A 62 -0.30 -14.58 1.39
C GLU A 62 -0.40 -13.10 0.96
N ILE A 63 0.71 -12.49 0.56
CA ILE A 63 0.76 -11.08 0.13
C ILE A 63 -0.09 -10.87 -1.14
N ILE A 64 -0.04 -11.80 -2.09
CA ILE A 64 -0.85 -11.72 -3.33
C ILE A 64 -2.34 -11.70 -2.99
N ILE A 65 -2.81 -12.66 -2.18
CA ILE A 65 -4.22 -12.74 -1.77
C ILE A 65 -4.60 -11.54 -0.91
N GLY A 66 -3.75 -11.17 0.06
CA GLY A 66 -3.93 -10.02 0.92
C GLY A 66 -4.09 -8.71 0.15
N THR A 67 -3.35 -8.53 -0.94
CA THR A 67 -3.45 -7.33 -1.80
C THR A 67 -4.83 -7.25 -2.45
N ILE A 68 -5.37 -8.36 -2.94
CA ILE A 68 -6.72 -8.40 -3.50
C ILE A 68 -7.77 -8.13 -2.41
N LEU A 69 -7.57 -8.70 -1.22
CA LEU A 69 -8.45 -8.50 -0.07
C LEU A 69 -8.46 -7.05 0.42
N ALA A 70 -7.34 -6.33 0.33
CA ALA A 70 -7.20 -4.92 0.75
C ALA A 70 -7.92 -3.92 -0.18
N GLN A 71 -8.31 -4.32 -1.39
CA GLN A 71 -8.97 -3.43 -2.34
C GLN A 71 -10.27 -2.84 -1.75
N SER A 72 -10.40 -1.51 -1.76
CA SER A 72 -11.63 -0.80 -1.36
C SER A 72 -12.16 -1.20 0.02
N THR A 73 -11.29 -1.53 0.97
CA THR A 73 -11.66 -1.88 2.34
C THR A 73 -10.65 -1.36 3.35
N SER A 74 -10.98 -1.46 4.64
CA SER A 74 -10.02 -1.16 5.70
C SER A 74 -9.03 -2.32 5.84
N TRP A 75 -7.80 -2.01 6.25
CA TRP A 75 -6.80 -3.03 6.50
C TRP A 75 -7.26 -4.08 7.51
N VAL A 76 -7.88 -3.66 8.62
CA VAL A 76 -8.45 -4.54 9.66
C VAL A 76 -9.40 -5.59 9.07
N ASN A 77 -10.21 -5.20 8.08
CA ASN A 77 -11.15 -6.10 7.43
C ASN A 77 -10.45 -7.08 6.48
N ALA A 78 -9.43 -6.63 5.75
CA ALA A 78 -8.62 -7.49 4.89
C ALA A 78 -7.81 -8.49 5.72
N GLU A 79 -7.18 -8.04 6.80
CA GLU A 79 -6.46 -8.85 7.78
C GLU A 79 -7.39 -9.93 8.37
N ARG A 80 -8.62 -9.56 8.79
CA ARG A 80 -9.60 -10.54 9.27
C ARG A 80 -9.96 -11.60 8.22
N ALA A 81 -10.13 -11.19 6.95
CA ALA A 81 -10.39 -12.14 5.86
C ALA A 81 -9.20 -13.09 5.64
N LEU A 82 -7.97 -12.58 5.70
CA LEU A 82 -6.76 -13.36 5.57
C LEU A 82 -6.61 -14.37 6.71
N TRP A 83 -6.88 -13.96 7.94
CA TRP A 83 -6.93 -14.86 9.10
C TRP A 83 -7.98 -15.95 8.97
N ASN A 84 -9.18 -15.62 8.49
CA ASN A 84 -10.22 -16.64 8.24
C ASN A 84 -9.73 -17.71 7.24
N LEU A 85 -9.03 -17.31 6.18
CA LEU A 85 -8.43 -18.25 5.24
C LEU A 85 -7.34 -19.10 5.91
N ALA A 86 -6.46 -18.48 6.71
CA ALA A 86 -5.39 -19.17 7.43
C ALA A 86 -5.91 -20.21 8.43
N GLN A 87 -6.93 -19.87 9.23
CA GLN A 87 -7.57 -20.78 10.19
C GLN A 87 -8.23 -21.98 9.50
N ASN A 88 -8.63 -21.84 8.24
CA ASN A 88 -9.15 -22.93 7.42
C ASN A 88 -8.06 -23.63 6.60
N ASN A 89 -6.78 -23.32 6.83
CA ASN A 89 -5.64 -23.89 6.12
C ASN A 89 -5.68 -23.63 4.59
N LEU A 90 -6.14 -22.45 4.18
CA LEU A 90 -6.37 -22.09 2.78
C LEU A 90 -5.34 -21.10 2.21
N ILE A 91 -4.26 -20.81 2.94
CA ILE A 91 -3.15 -19.99 2.45
C ILE A 91 -2.21 -20.90 1.64
N SER A 92 -2.74 -21.43 0.55
CA SER A 92 -2.03 -22.31 -0.38
C SER A 92 -2.78 -22.29 -1.70
N GLU A 93 -2.06 -22.09 -2.81
CA GLU A 93 -2.64 -22.10 -4.15
C GLU A 93 -3.51 -23.34 -4.39
N LYS A 94 -2.96 -24.52 -4.10
CA LYS A 94 -3.64 -25.81 -4.29
C LYS A 94 -4.92 -25.91 -3.45
N LYS A 95 -4.86 -25.55 -2.17
CA LYS A 95 -6.01 -25.70 -1.26
C LYS A 95 -7.10 -24.67 -1.56
N LEU A 96 -6.72 -23.42 -1.86
CA LEU A 96 -7.65 -22.35 -2.19
C LEU A 96 -8.33 -22.58 -3.55
N ASN A 97 -7.65 -23.21 -4.51
CA ASN A 97 -8.23 -23.58 -5.80
C ASN A 97 -9.28 -24.70 -5.69
N ASN A 98 -9.21 -25.53 -4.64
CA ASN A 98 -10.13 -26.63 -4.44
C ASN A 98 -11.44 -26.23 -3.75
N ILE A 99 -11.54 -25.00 -3.23
CA ILE A 99 -12.78 -24.55 -2.59
C ILE A 99 -13.70 -23.85 -3.59
N GLY A 100 -15.01 -24.09 -3.46
CA GLY A 100 -16.02 -23.45 -4.30
C GLY A 100 -16.07 -21.94 -4.09
N LEU A 101 -16.47 -21.21 -5.14
CA LEU A 101 -16.57 -19.75 -5.13
C LEU A 101 -17.45 -19.20 -4.00
N GLU A 102 -18.53 -19.90 -3.65
CA GLU A 102 -19.44 -19.53 -2.57
C GLU A 102 -18.76 -19.63 -1.20
N ALA A 103 -18.09 -20.75 -0.92
CA ALA A 103 -17.34 -20.95 0.32
C ALA A 103 -16.23 -19.88 0.47
N LEU A 104 -15.47 -19.64 -0.60
CA LEU A 104 -14.46 -18.58 -0.63
C LEU A 104 -15.08 -17.20 -0.31
N SER A 105 -16.20 -16.88 -0.94
CA SER A 105 -16.92 -15.63 -0.76
C SER A 105 -17.36 -15.40 0.70
N GLN A 106 -17.81 -16.45 1.39
CA GLN A 106 -18.16 -16.35 2.81
C GLN A 106 -16.94 -16.15 3.70
N LEU A 107 -15.85 -16.88 3.46
CA LEU A 107 -14.63 -16.78 4.27
C LEU A 107 -14.01 -15.37 4.23
N ILE A 108 -14.10 -14.71 3.07
CA ILE A 108 -13.52 -13.37 2.86
C ILE A 108 -14.55 -12.23 3.03
N ARG A 109 -15.76 -12.53 3.54
CA ARG A 109 -16.88 -11.57 3.62
C ARG A 109 -16.52 -10.28 4.33
N SER A 110 -15.70 -10.36 5.38
CA SER A 110 -15.22 -9.20 6.15
C SER A 110 -14.54 -8.15 5.27
N SER A 111 -13.90 -8.55 4.18
CA SER A 111 -13.17 -7.65 3.28
C SER A 111 -14.09 -6.76 2.42
N GLY A 112 -15.40 -7.00 2.37
CA GLY A 112 -16.33 -6.22 1.53
C GLY A 112 -16.14 -6.47 0.02
N TYR A 113 -17.17 -6.25 -0.79
CA TYR A 113 -17.21 -6.65 -2.22
C TYR A 113 -16.75 -8.11 -2.45
N PHE A 114 -17.05 -8.97 -1.48
CA PHE A 114 -16.44 -10.29 -1.33
C PHE A 114 -16.75 -11.21 -2.51
N ASN A 115 -17.93 -11.13 -3.12
CA ASN A 115 -18.26 -11.86 -4.35
C ASN A 115 -17.35 -11.47 -5.53
N GLN A 116 -17.03 -10.18 -5.68
CA GLN A 116 -16.12 -9.71 -6.73
C GLN A 116 -14.68 -10.09 -6.40
N LYS A 117 -14.27 -9.99 -5.13
CA LYS A 117 -12.94 -10.38 -4.69
C LYS A 117 -12.69 -11.88 -4.82
N ALA A 118 -13.69 -12.72 -4.53
CA ALA A 118 -13.60 -14.16 -4.74
C ALA A 118 -13.34 -14.50 -6.21
N LYS A 119 -14.05 -13.84 -7.15
CA LYS A 119 -13.79 -13.96 -8.59
C LYS A 119 -12.38 -13.49 -8.98
N LYS A 120 -11.89 -12.39 -8.40
CA LYS A 120 -10.51 -11.90 -8.63
C LYS A 120 -9.46 -12.88 -8.12
N ILE A 121 -9.68 -13.46 -6.94
CA ILE A 121 -8.80 -14.50 -6.38
C ILE A 121 -8.78 -15.72 -7.30
N GLN A 122 -9.93 -16.18 -7.80
CA GLN A 122 -9.98 -17.28 -8.76
C GLN A 122 -9.24 -16.97 -10.07
N ASN A 123 -9.38 -15.76 -10.62
CA ASN A 123 -8.60 -15.33 -11.78
C ASN A 123 -7.08 -15.32 -11.49
N MET A 124 -6.68 -14.91 -10.29
CA MET A 124 -5.29 -14.92 -9.85
C MET A 124 -4.77 -16.36 -9.70
N LEU A 125 -5.57 -17.27 -9.14
CA LEU A 125 -5.21 -18.69 -9.03
C LEU A 125 -4.99 -19.32 -10.40
N GLN A 126 -5.89 -19.07 -11.36
CA GLN A 126 -5.71 -19.54 -12.74
C GLN A 126 -4.41 -18.99 -13.35
N PHE A 127 -4.10 -17.71 -13.12
CA PHE A 127 -2.86 -17.11 -13.58
C PHE A 127 -1.62 -17.79 -12.97
N LEU A 128 -1.66 -18.12 -11.67
CA LEU A 128 -0.54 -18.77 -10.97
C LEU A 128 -0.33 -20.23 -11.40
N LEU A 129 -1.39 -20.94 -11.81
CA LEU A 129 -1.26 -22.27 -12.43
C LEU A 129 -0.40 -22.24 -13.70
N GLU A 130 -0.56 -21.20 -14.51
CA GLU A 130 0.22 -20.99 -15.74
C GLU A 130 1.56 -20.28 -15.50
N ASN A 131 1.68 -19.55 -14.38
CA ASN A 131 2.83 -18.74 -14.03
C ASN A 131 3.20 -18.97 -12.55
N PRO A 132 3.87 -20.08 -12.21
CA PRO A 132 4.25 -20.40 -10.84
C PRO A 132 5.03 -19.26 -10.17
N ILE A 133 4.84 -19.09 -8.86
CA ILE A 133 5.51 -18.05 -8.06
C ILE A 133 7.03 -18.06 -8.26
N SER A 134 7.65 -19.25 -8.28
CA SER A 134 9.08 -19.44 -8.55
C SER A 134 9.53 -18.80 -9.87
N HIS A 135 8.73 -18.89 -10.94
CA HIS A 135 9.02 -18.28 -12.24
C HIS A 135 8.82 -16.76 -12.21
N LEU A 136 7.76 -16.29 -11.56
CA LEU A 136 7.46 -14.87 -11.43
C LEU A 136 8.53 -14.12 -10.63
N LYS A 137 9.11 -14.76 -9.60
CA LYS A 137 10.18 -14.19 -8.78
C LYS A 137 11.39 -13.74 -9.62
N ASN A 138 11.73 -14.49 -10.66
CA ASN A 138 12.85 -14.19 -11.56
C ASN A 138 12.49 -13.28 -12.73
N SER A 139 11.22 -12.89 -12.86
CA SER A 139 10.76 -12.05 -13.97
C SER A 139 11.28 -10.60 -13.85
N LYS A 140 11.58 -9.99 -14.99
CA LYS A 140 11.83 -8.54 -15.08
C LYS A 140 10.58 -7.76 -14.69
N ILE A 141 10.75 -6.64 -13.99
CA ILE A 141 9.64 -5.85 -13.41
C ILE A 141 8.57 -5.45 -14.44
N GLY A 142 8.96 -5.01 -15.63
CA GLY A 142 8.01 -4.63 -16.69
C GLY A 142 7.21 -5.82 -17.24
N ILE A 143 7.82 -7.00 -17.34
CA ILE A 143 7.14 -8.22 -17.79
C ILE A 143 6.15 -8.67 -16.71
N LEU A 144 6.57 -8.69 -15.45
CA LEU A 144 5.72 -9.06 -14.32
C LEU A 144 4.50 -8.12 -14.22
N ARG A 145 4.74 -6.80 -14.24
CA ARG A 145 3.67 -5.79 -14.18
C ARG A 145 2.65 -5.97 -15.31
N LYS A 146 3.13 -6.13 -16.56
CA LYS A 146 2.26 -6.34 -17.72
C LYS A 146 1.40 -7.61 -17.58
N LYS A 147 2.00 -8.72 -17.12
CA LYS A 147 1.28 -9.96 -16.84
C LYS A 147 0.18 -9.76 -15.78
N LEU A 148 0.51 -9.10 -14.67
CA LEU A 148 -0.42 -8.87 -13.57
C LEU A 148 -1.61 -7.98 -13.98
N ILE A 149 -1.37 -6.89 -14.72
CA ILE A 149 -2.42 -5.97 -15.18
C ILE A 149 -3.40 -6.65 -16.14
N ASN A 150 -2.96 -7.65 -16.90
CA ASN A 150 -3.83 -8.40 -17.81
C ASN A 150 -4.81 -9.34 -17.07
N ILE A 151 -4.64 -9.57 -15.77
CA ILE A 151 -5.57 -10.37 -14.98
C ILE A 151 -6.84 -9.56 -14.73
N LYS A 152 -7.98 -10.09 -15.16
CA LYS A 152 -9.29 -9.41 -15.01
C LYS A 152 -9.56 -9.05 -13.54
N GLY A 153 -9.64 -7.75 -13.28
CA GLY A 153 -9.92 -7.19 -11.95
C GLY A 153 -8.69 -6.75 -11.16
N ILE A 154 -7.49 -6.87 -11.73
CA ILE A 154 -6.22 -6.35 -11.21
C ILE A 154 -5.89 -5.05 -11.96
N GLY A 155 -5.85 -3.93 -11.23
CA GLY A 155 -5.42 -2.63 -11.76
C GLY A 155 -3.97 -2.32 -11.41
N PRO A 156 -3.43 -1.16 -11.88
CA PRO A 156 -2.05 -0.75 -11.62
C PRO A 156 -1.65 -0.78 -10.13
N GLU A 157 -2.49 -0.25 -9.25
CA GLU A 157 -2.23 -0.24 -7.80
C GLU A 157 -2.03 -1.66 -7.23
N THR A 158 -2.89 -2.60 -7.62
CA THR A 158 -2.81 -4.00 -7.17
C THR A 158 -1.62 -4.73 -7.79
N ALA A 159 -1.38 -4.53 -9.09
CA ALA A 159 -0.23 -5.13 -9.77
C ALA A 159 1.09 -4.65 -9.16
N ASP A 160 1.21 -3.36 -8.90
CA ASP A 160 2.42 -2.77 -8.34
C ASP A 160 2.59 -3.13 -6.86
N SER A 161 1.49 -3.28 -6.11
CA SER A 161 1.54 -3.81 -4.74
C SER A 161 2.06 -5.24 -4.70
N ILE A 162 1.57 -6.11 -5.60
CA ILE A 162 2.08 -7.49 -5.72
C ILE A 162 3.56 -7.47 -6.13
N ALA A 163 3.94 -6.68 -7.13
CA ALA A 163 5.31 -6.60 -7.59
C ALA A 163 6.27 -6.10 -6.50
N LEU A 164 5.87 -5.07 -5.74
CA LEU A 164 6.67 -4.50 -4.66
C LEU A 164 6.75 -5.43 -3.45
N TYR A 165 5.60 -5.81 -2.87
CA TYR A 165 5.56 -6.53 -1.59
C TYR A 165 5.79 -8.03 -1.75
N ALA A 166 5.26 -8.67 -2.80
CA ALA A 166 5.35 -10.12 -2.96
C ALA A 166 6.63 -10.54 -3.69
N PHE A 167 7.11 -9.72 -4.63
CA PHE A 167 8.25 -10.06 -5.48
C PHE A 167 9.46 -9.14 -5.31
N ASN A 168 9.45 -8.25 -4.32
CA ASN A 168 10.54 -7.33 -3.98
C ASN A 168 11.08 -6.54 -5.19
N LYS A 169 10.21 -6.18 -6.12
CA LYS A 169 10.59 -5.39 -7.30
C LYS A 169 10.55 -3.89 -6.96
N PRO A 170 11.53 -3.09 -7.41
CA PRO A 170 11.58 -1.65 -7.14
C PRO A 170 10.56 -0.89 -8.00
N ILE A 171 9.27 -1.02 -7.68
CA ILE A 171 8.17 -0.23 -8.24
C ILE A 171 7.37 0.42 -7.11
N PHE A 172 7.03 1.69 -7.25
CA PHE A 172 6.37 2.43 -6.19
C PHE A 172 4.85 2.31 -6.32
N VAL A 173 4.15 2.00 -5.23
CA VAL A 173 2.70 1.87 -5.21
C VAL A 173 2.04 3.23 -5.03
N VAL A 174 1.13 3.59 -5.94
CA VAL A 174 0.38 4.85 -5.83
C VAL A 174 -1.08 4.56 -5.50
N ASP A 175 -1.42 4.68 -4.22
CA ASP A 175 -2.81 4.53 -3.77
C ASP A 175 -3.46 5.90 -3.46
N THR A 176 -4.67 5.84 -2.92
CA THR A 176 -5.41 7.04 -2.49
C THR A 176 -4.74 7.80 -1.34
N TYR A 177 -3.88 7.14 -0.55
CA TYR A 177 -3.13 7.75 0.54
C TYR A 177 -1.94 8.55 0.01
N THR A 178 -1.16 7.98 -0.90
CA THR A 178 -0.08 8.64 -1.65
C THR A 178 -0.61 9.87 -2.37
N LYS A 179 -1.64 9.70 -3.22
CA LYS A 179 -2.20 10.83 -3.98
C LYS A 179 -2.73 11.94 -3.06
N ARG A 180 -3.40 11.58 -1.96
CA ARG A 180 -3.94 12.57 -1.01
C ARG A 180 -2.85 13.31 -0.26
N LEU A 181 -1.81 12.63 0.22
CA LEU A 181 -0.74 13.28 0.96
C LEU A 181 0.02 14.25 0.07
N LEU A 182 0.54 13.76 -1.07
CA LEU A 182 1.37 14.54 -1.98
C LEU A 182 0.64 15.77 -2.52
N SER A 183 -0.66 15.64 -2.84
CA SER A 183 -1.46 16.77 -3.30
C SER A 183 -1.72 17.82 -2.21
N ARG A 184 -1.90 17.39 -0.94
CA ARG A 184 -2.12 18.32 0.19
C ARG A 184 -0.87 19.09 0.57
N ILE A 185 0.30 18.48 0.49
CA ILE A 185 1.60 19.12 0.75
C ILE A 185 2.20 19.81 -0.49
N GLY A 186 1.51 19.73 -1.62
CA GLY A 186 1.83 20.49 -2.83
C GLY A 186 2.96 19.93 -3.68
N ILE A 187 3.32 18.66 -3.50
CA ILE A 187 4.30 17.98 -4.35
C ILE A 187 3.71 17.70 -5.74
N ILE A 188 2.42 17.36 -5.81
CA ILE A 188 1.71 17.09 -7.06
C ILE A 188 0.42 17.92 -7.20
N PRO A 189 0.00 18.23 -8.44
CA PRO A 189 -1.37 18.67 -8.71
C PRO A 189 -2.43 17.65 -8.27
N GLN A 190 -3.61 18.12 -7.85
CA GLN A 190 -4.72 17.22 -7.48
C GLN A 190 -5.18 16.31 -8.63
N LYS A 191 -5.02 16.77 -9.87
CA LYS A 191 -5.43 16.06 -11.10
C LYS A 191 -4.38 15.09 -11.62
N SER A 192 -3.21 14.95 -10.98
CA SER A 192 -2.18 13.99 -11.42
C SER A 192 -2.72 12.57 -11.51
N ASN A 193 -2.37 11.87 -12.58
CA ASN A 193 -2.75 10.49 -12.80
C ASN A 193 -1.79 9.54 -12.05
N TYR A 194 -2.07 8.23 -12.07
CA TYR A 194 -1.27 7.22 -11.37
C TYR A 194 0.19 7.19 -11.86
N GLU A 195 0.38 7.14 -13.18
CA GLU A 195 1.70 6.97 -13.82
C GLU A 195 2.59 8.20 -13.61
N ASP A 196 2.02 9.41 -13.67
CA ASP A 196 2.76 10.65 -13.38
C ASP A 196 3.33 10.63 -11.95
N ILE A 197 2.51 10.18 -10.99
CA ILE A 197 2.91 10.11 -9.58
C ILE A 197 3.95 9.01 -9.39
N GLN A 198 3.78 7.84 -10.00
CA GLN A 198 4.75 6.75 -9.89
C GLN A 198 6.10 7.16 -10.47
N ASN A 199 6.09 7.77 -11.66
CA ASN A 199 7.30 8.24 -12.32
C ASN A 199 8.04 9.31 -11.50
N LEU A 200 7.33 10.13 -10.72
CA LEU A 200 7.95 11.06 -9.77
C LEU A 200 8.83 10.33 -8.74
N PHE A 201 8.36 9.23 -8.16
CA PHE A 201 9.18 8.44 -7.22
C PHE A 201 10.35 7.80 -7.94
N HIS A 202 10.14 7.23 -9.13
CA HIS A 202 11.18 6.55 -9.91
C HIS A 202 12.29 7.47 -10.41
N THR A 203 11.98 8.75 -10.63
CA THR A 203 12.96 9.73 -11.12
C THR A 203 13.68 10.48 -10.01
N GLN A 204 13.09 10.57 -8.81
CA GLN A 204 13.66 11.32 -7.69
C GLN A 204 14.29 10.46 -6.60
N LEU A 205 14.04 9.15 -6.60
CA LEU A 205 14.59 8.22 -5.63
C LEU A 205 15.33 7.09 -6.35
N ASN A 206 16.29 6.49 -5.66
CA ASN A 206 16.96 5.30 -6.16
C ASN A 206 15.96 4.15 -6.31
N SER A 207 16.16 3.32 -7.34
CA SER A 207 15.35 2.13 -7.60
C SER A 207 15.65 1.01 -6.61
N ASP A 208 15.15 1.18 -5.38
CA ASP A 208 15.32 0.26 -4.25
C ASP A 208 13.94 -0.15 -3.72
N SER A 209 13.68 -1.46 -3.71
CA SER A 209 12.40 -2.01 -3.24
C SER A 209 12.20 -1.81 -1.75
N VAL A 210 13.27 -1.79 -0.94
CA VAL A 210 13.19 -1.51 0.51
C VAL A 210 12.72 -0.08 0.73
N VAL A 211 13.33 0.88 0.03
CA VAL A 211 12.95 2.31 0.13
C VAL A 211 11.50 2.51 -0.31
N TYR A 212 11.08 1.90 -1.43
CA TYR A 212 9.71 2.05 -1.91
C TYR A 212 8.68 1.41 -0.99
N ASN A 213 8.97 0.21 -0.47
CA ASN A 213 8.12 -0.50 0.48
C ASN A 213 7.92 0.34 1.74
N GLU A 214 9.04 0.80 2.33
CA GLU A 214 9.02 1.57 3.56
C GLU A 214 8.33 2.93 3.37
N PHE A 215 8.66 3.64 2.28
CA PHE A 215 8.05 4.95 2.03
C PHE A 215 6.54 4.84 1.79
N HIS A 216 6.09 3.84 1.02
CA HIS A 216 4.66 3.58 0.86
C HIS A 216 3.99 3.32 2.22
N ALA A 217 4.55 2.42 3.04
CA ALA A 217 4.01 2.11 4.35
C ALA A 217 3.93 3.35 5.27
N LEU A 218 4.98 4.15 5.31
CA LEU A 218 5.05 5.41 6.06
C LEU A 218 3.98 6.42 5.64
N ILE A 219 3.73 6.56 4.34
CA ILE A 219 2.67 7.43 3.81
C ILE A 219 1.30 6.95 4.28
N VAL A 220 1.03 5.65 4.14
CA VAL A 220 -0.26 5.08 4.54
C VAL A 220 -0.44 5.23 6.06
N GLN A 221 0.61 4.97 6.87
CA GLN A 221 0.61 5.21 8.31
C GLN A 221 0.23 6.66 8.64
N HIS A 222 0.88 7.64 8.01
CA HIS A 222 0.54 9.04 8.23
C HIS A 222 -0.91 9.37 7.84
N CYS A 223 -1.36 8.85 6.70
CA CYS A 223 -2.68 9.11 6.15
C CYS A 223 -3.82 8.46 6.92
N VAL A 224 -3.60 7.31 7.53
CA VAL A 224 -4.58 6.62 8.39
C VAL A 224 -4.72 7.35 9.72
N TYR A 225 -3.62 7.78 10.34
CA TYR A 225 -3.65 8.32 11.70
C TYR A 225 -3.83 9.84 11.80
N ILE A 226 -3.25 10.59 10.85
CA ILE A 226 -3.19 12.05 10.88
C ILE A 226 -3.86 12.68 9.66
N CYS A 227 -3.42 12.34 8.45
CA CYS A 227 -3.84 12.97 7.20
C CYS A 227 -5.00 12.23 6.51
N SER A 228 -6.03 11.87 7.29
CA SER A 228 -7.22 11.17 6.78
C SER A 228 -8.15 12.11 5.99
N SER A 229 -9.32 11.64 5.55
CA SER A 229 -10.34 12.49 4.91
C SER A 229 -10.76 13.65 5.83
N LYS A 230 -10.83 13.40 7.15
CA LYS A 230 -11.00 14.41 8.22
C LYS A 230 -9.68 14.58 8.98
N PRO A 231 -8.71 15.35 8.44
CA PRO A 231 -7.34 15.35 8.95
C PRO A 231 -7.22 16.06 10.30
N LYS A 232 -6.34 15.54 11.16
CA LYS A 232 -5.97 16.14 12.45
C LYS A 232 -4.84 17.16 12.26
N CYS A 233 -5.10 18.23 11.51
CA CYS A 233 -4.05 19.17 11.10
C CYS A 233 -3.29 19.81 12.27
N SER A 234 -3.95 20.06 13.41
CA SER A 234 -3.32 20.70 14.58
C SER A 234 -2.11 19.95 15.13
N ILE A 235 -2.11 18.62 15.00
CA ILE A 235 -1.03 17.73 15.48
C ILE A 235 -0.13 17.21 14.35
N CYS A 236 -0.35 17.64 13.11
CA CYS A 236 0.38 17.13 11.97
C CYS A 236 1.76 17.80 11.84
N PHE A 237 2.84 17.03 11.99
CA PHE A 237 4.22 17.53 11.82
C PHE A 237 4.55 17.98 10.39
N LEU A 238 3.72 17.61 9.41
CA LEU A 238 3.81 18.08 8.02
C LEU A 238 2.97 19.35 7.74
N ASN A 239 2.19 19.86 8.71
CA ASN A 239 1.24 20.97 8.50
C ASN A 239 1.91 22.22 7.89
N ARG A 240 3.17 22.50 8.26
CA ARG A 240 3.90 23.66 7.71
C ARG A 240 4.11 23.61 6.19
N TYR A 241 4.07 22.41 5.60
CA TYR A 241 4.22 22.17 4.17
C TYR A 241 2.88 22.10 3.43
N CYS A 242 1.75 22.05 4.13
CA CYS A 242 0.43 21.93 3.50
C CYS A 242 0.04 23.20 2.74
N LEU A 243 -0.42 23.05 1.48
CA LEU A 243 -0.84 24.16 0.61
C LEU A 243 -1.91 25.06 1.26
N LYS A 244 -2.89 24.47 1.97
CA LYS A 244 -3.92 25.24 2.69
C LYS A 244 -3.30 26.23 3.68
N LYS A 245 -2.21 25.85 4.36
CA LYS A 245 -1.51 26.72 5.32
C LYS A 245 -0.70 27.80 4.59
N ILE A 246 -0.04 27.46 3.49
CA ILE A 246 0.73 28.39 2.65
C ILE A 246 -0.19 29.48 2.09
N LEU A 247 -1.35 29.11 1.53
CA LEU A 247 -2.33 30.04 0.97
C LEU A 247 -2.96 30.97 2.02
N ILE A 248 -3.17 30.50 3.26
CA ILE A 248 -3.64 31.38 4.36
C ILE A 248 -2.55 32.40 4.74
N LYS A 249 -1.27 31.98 4.77
CA LYS A 249 -0.16 32.89 5.08
C LYS A 249 0.04 33.96 4.00
N SER A 250 -0.07 33.60 2.71
CA SER A 250 0.08 34.55 1.61
C SER A 250 -1.01 35.63 1.63
N LYS A 251 -2.28 35.27 1.86
CA LYS A 251 -3.40 36.21 2.02
C LYS A 251 -3.18 37.21 3.16
N LYS A 252 -2.77 36.73 4.34
CA LYS A 252 -2.47 37.61 5.49
C LYS A 252 -1.31 38.57 5.23
N LYS A 253 -0.28 38.14 4.48
CA LYS A 253 0.83 39.02 4.07
C LYS A 253 0.37 40.08 3.06
N SER A 254 -0.48 39.74 2.09
CA SER A 254 -1.02 40.71 1.13
C SER A 254 -1.94 41.75 1.77
N GLU A 255 -2.72 41.37 2.78
CA GLU A 255 -3.59 42.29 3.53
C GLU A 255 -2.78 43.26 4.40
N LYS A 256 -1.67 42.81 5.00
CA LYS A 256 -0.76 43.67 5.78
C LYS A 256 0.10 44.63 4.95
N LYS A 257 0.30 44.35 3.66
CA LYS A 257 1.02 45.26 2.74
C LYS A 257 0.12 46.33 2.09
N LYS A 258 -1.20 46.18 2.23
CA LYS A 258 -2.21 47.12 1.73
C LYS A 258 -2.74 48.07 2.82
N LYS A 259 -2.25 47.93 4.05
CA LYS A 259 -2.44 48.84 5.18
C LYS A 259 -1.10 49.49 5.48
#